data_AF-A0A0F9MQH7-F1
#
_entry.id   AF-A0A0F9MQH7-F1
#
_cell.length_a   1.000
_cell.length_b   1.000
_cell.length_c   1.000
_cell.angle_alpha   90.00
_cell.angle_beta   90.00
_cell.angle_gamma   90.00
#
_symmetry.space_group_name_H-M   'P 1'
#
loop_
_entity.id
_entity.type
_entity.pdbx_description
1 polymer ?
#
loop_
_entity_poly.entity_id
_entity_poly.type
_entity_poly.pdbx_seq_one_letter_code
_entity_poly.pdbx_strand_id
1 'polypeptide(L)'
;MSATIGDFYQRVSRAIHRNTIYDEDIPGYAADAVRELENFQDWKYMRTEVEDNLVVSATVNELKPVLTLVKNVRFINLISNAGRRIPLRKTQADNVISIISGRPGAFWMKDKDTVKLDAFPDFAYPYEMVYFKYSARPLVNSLAWLTIAEDLLIAQTILKMGPILRNDKLAQRWAQVVSKTLPALLEAEVVSDYDGEESIMIPFTQEVEEDAGQSAVFE
;
A
#
# COMPACT_ATOMS: atom_id res chain seq x y z
N MET A 1 -1.47 23.00 0.06
CA MET A 1 -2.04 22.69 1.40
C MET A 1 -1.85 21.20 1.63
N SER A 2 -1.26 20.81 2.77
CA SER A 2 -1.19 19.40 3.18
C SER A 2 -2.55 19.01 3.75
N ALA A 3 -3.23 18.03 3.14
CA ALA A 3 -4.50 17.51 3.64
C ALA A 3 -4.25 16.68 4.92
N THR A 4 -4.84 17.07 6.05
CA THR A 4 -4.65 16.33 7.32
C THR A 4 -5.79 15.34 7.57
N ILE A 5 -5.58 14.37 8.47
CA ILE A 5 -6.65 13.52 9.04
C ILE A 5 -7.76 14.37 9.71
N GLY A 6 -7.45 15.60 10.15
CA GLY A 6 -8.42 16.54 10.70
C GLY A 6 -9.34 17.16 9.63
N ASP A 7 -8.78 17.62 8.52
CA ASP A 7 -9.54 18.15 7.36
C ASP A 7 -10.48 17.07 6.78
N PHE A 8 -10.01 15.84 6.89
CA PHE A 8 -10.70 14.64 6.46
C PHE A 8 -11.90 14.27 7.32
N TYR A 9 -11.71 14.21 8.64
CA TYR A 9 -12.79 14.05 9.61
C TYR A 9 -13.89 15.08 9.38
N GLN A 10 -13.54 16.33 9.11
CA GLN A 10 -14.53 17.37 8.83
C GLN A 10 -15.36 17.10 7.56
N ARG A 11 -14.77 16.55 6.50
CA ARG A 11 -15.51 16.26 5.25
C ARG A 11 -16.55 15.17 5.44
N VAL A 12 -16.13 14.04 5.99
CA VAL A 12 -17.04 12.90 6.21
C VAL A 12 -18.06 13.23 7.31
N SER A 13 -17.64 13.93 8.37
CA SER A 13 -18.56 14.44 9.40
C SER A 13 -19.63 15.36 8.80
N ARG A 14 -19.27 16.33 7.95
CA ARG A 14 -20.25 17.19 7.26
C ARG A 14 -21.20 16.40 6.37
N ALA A 15 -20.76 15.29 5.77
CA ALA A 15 -21.61 14.44 4.96
C ALA A 15 -22.61 13.65 5.81
N ILE A 16 -22.16 13.08 6.93
CA ILE A 16 -23.00 12.34 7.89
C ILE A 16 -24.06 13.27 8.53
N HIS A 17 -23.69 14.51 8.88
CA HIS A 17 -24.61 15.49 9.47
C HIS A 17 -25.74 15.93 8.52
N ARG A 18 -25.66 15.63 7.21
CA ARG A 18 -26.74 15.92 6.26
C ARG A 18 -27.91 14.94 6.34
N ASN A 19 -27.86 13.92 7.22
CA ASN A 19 -28.96 12.98 7.49
C ASN A 19 -29.38 12.10 6.30
N THR A 20 -28.64 12.10 5.19
CA THR A 20 -28.96 11.35 3.96
C THR A 20 -28.11 10.10 3.78
N ILE A 21 -27.20 9.81 4.69
CA ILE A 21 -26.24 8.70 4.60
C ILE A 21 -26.56 7.69 5.70
N TYR A 22 -26.64 6.40 5.35
CA TYR A 22 -26.82 5.34 6.32
C TYR A 22 -25.46 4.96 6.93
N ASP A 23 -25.45 4.50 8.19
CA ASP A 23 -24.21 4.13 8.88
C ASP A 23 -23.41 3.05 8.13
N GLU A 24 -24.11 2.20 7.37
CA GLU A 24 -23.55 1.15 6.52
C GLU A 24 -22.74 1.70 5.34
N ASP A 25 -23.01 2.93 4.90
CA ASP A 25 -22.30 3.59 3.81
C ASP A 25 -21.00 4.27 4.28
N ILE A 26 -20.88 4.57 5.58
CA ILE A 26 -19.75 5.31 6.17
C ILE A 26 -18.39 4.66 5.89
N PRO A 27 -18.21 3.33 5.96
CA PRO A 27 -16.96 2.68 5.57
C PRO A 27 -16.55 2.98 4.12
N GLY A 28 -17.51 3.02 3.19
CA GLY A 28 -17.25 3.36 1.79
C GLY A 28 -16.76 4.80 1.65
N TYR A 29 -17.40 5.75 2.33
CA TYR A 29 -16.94 7.14 2.37
C TYR A 29 -15.57 7.30 3.01
N ALA A 30 -15.28 6.57 4.09
CA ALA A 30 -13.96 6.58 4.73
C ALA A 30 -12.89 6.04 3.77
N ALA A 31 -13.15 4.93 3.08
CA ALA A 31 -12.22 4.34 2.12
C ALA A 31 -11.97 5.25 0.90
N ASP A 32 -13.02 5.80 0.29
CA ASP A 32 -12.89 6.73 -0.85
C ASP A 32 -12.05 7.95 -0.50
N ALA A 33 -12.15 8.36 0.75
CA ALA A 33 -11.51 9.55 1.20
C ALA A 33 -10.06 9.21 1.67
N VAL A 34 -9.76 8.02 2.21
CA VAL A 34 -8.36 7.56 2.41
C VAL A 34 -7.64 7.50 1.06
N ARG A 35 -8.31 7.03 0.00
CA ARG A 35 -7.78 7.09 -1.36
C ARG A 35 -7.49 8.53 -1.82
N GLU A 36 -8.35 9.48 -1.47
CA GLU A 36 -8.09 10.90 -1.75
C GLU A 36 -6.81 11.36 -1.05
N LEU A 37 -6.59 10.98 0.21
CA LEU A 37 -5.35 11.29 0.94
C LEU A 37 -4.13 10.63 0.31
N GLU A 38 -4.22 9.35 -0.07
CA GLU A 38 -3.14 8.65 -0.77
C GLU A 38 -2.80 9.28 -2.11
N ASN A 39 -3.74 9.95 -2.79
CA ASN A 39 -3.41 10.70 -4.01
C ASN A 39 -2.50 11.91 -3.73
N PHE A 40 -2.64 12.55 -2.56
CA PHE A 40 -1.93 13.77 -2.22
C PHE A 40 -0.70 13.57 -1.34
N GLN A 41 -0.57 12.43 -0.65
CA GLN A 41 0.53 12.19 0.29
C GLN A 41 1.25 10.86 0.03
N ASP A 42 2.57 10.88 0.19
CA ASP A 42 3.42 9.68 0.14
C ASP A 42 3.71 9.24 1.58
N TRP A 43 3.17 8.10 1.97
CA TRP A 43 3.38 7.54 3.30
C TRP A 43 4.42 6.42 3.29
N LYS A 44 5.04 6.15 4.45
CA LYS A 44 6.10 5.13 4.58
C LYS A 44 5.65 3.75 4.09
N TYR A 45 4.43 3.34 4.43
CA TYR A 45 3.89 2.04 4.02
C TYR A 45 3.63 1.92 2.50
N MET A 46 3.51 3.04 1.79
CA MET A 46 3.36 3.05 0.33
C MET A 46 4.70 2.80 -0.37
N ARG A 47 5.82 3.01 0.34
CA ARG A 47 7.18 2.84 -0.19
C ARG A 47 7.47 1.36 -0.42
N THR A 48 7.97 1.04 -1.59
CA THR A 48 8.51 -0.27 -1.93
C THR A 48 9.92 -0.08 -2.48
N GLU A 49 10.83 -0.94 -2.03
CA GLU A 49 12.22 -0.98 -2.47
C GLU A 49 12.44 -2.29 -3.22
N VAL A 50 13.12 -2.21 -4.35
CA VAL A 50 13.41 -3.34 -5.21
C VAL A 50 14.87 -3.24 -5.64
N GLU A 51 15.57 -4.36 -5.52
CA GLU A 51 16.89 -4.56 -6.10
C GLU A 51 16.82 -5.78 -7.01
N ASP A 52 17.20 -5.61 -8.28
CA ASP A 52 17.19 -6.69 -9.27
C ASP A 52 18.17 -6.35 -10.42
N ASN A 53 18.20 -7.17 -11.47
CA ASN A 53 18.99 -6.94 -12.67
C ASN A 53 18.11 -6.62 -13.88
N LEU A 54 18.59 -5.72 -14.73
CA LEU A 54 17.95 -5.47 -16.02
C LEU A 54 18.01 -6.72 -16.89
N VAL A 55 16.89 -7.06 -17.52
CA VAL A 55 16.83 -8.15 -18.49
C VAL A 55 17.45 -7.68 -19.80
N VAL A 56 18.50 -8.38 -20.24
CA VAL A 56 19.13 -8.15 -21.55
C VAL A 56 18.16 -8.63 -22.64
N SER A 57 17.74 -7.71 -23.50
CA SER A 57 16.81 -8.04 -24.59
C SER A 57 16.86 -6.99 -25.69
N ALA A 58 16.82 -7.44 -26.95
CA ALA A 58 16.68 -6.57 -28.12
C ALA A 58 15.24 -6.09 -28.36
N THR A 59 14.26 -6.64 -27.63
CA THR A 59 12.83 -6.39 -27.86
C THR A 59 12.10 -5.88 -26.62
N VAL A 60 12.70 -5.99 -25.42
CA VAL A 60 12.10 -5.59 -24.15
C VAL A 60 12.94 -4.48 -23.52
N ASN A 61 12.35 -3.30 -23.41
CA ASN A 61 12.93 -2.14 -22.74
C ASN A 61 12.16 -1.77 -21.46
N GLU A 62 11.58 -2.76 -20.79
CA GLU A 62 10.76 -2.57 -19.59
C GLU A 62 11.49 -3.09 -18.36
N LEU A 63 11.31 -2.44 -17.21
CA LEU A 63 11.71 -3.01 -15.93
C LEU A 63 10.82 -4.20 -15.58
N LYS A 64 11.44 -5.26 -15.05
CA LYS A 64 10.76 -6.40 -14.44
C LYS A 64 11.13 -6.47 -12.96
N PRO A 65 10.21 -6.85 -12.06
CA PRO A 65 8.84 -7.32 -12.32
C PRO A 65 7.86 -6.22 -12.76
N VAL A 66 6.72 -6.63 -13.33
CA VAL A 66 5.60 -5.73 -13.62
C VAL A 66 5.17 -5.10 -12.31
N LEU A 67 5.20 -3.77 -12.25
CA LEU A 67 4.77 -3.05 -11.06
C LEU A 67 3.25 -3.05 -11.03
N THR A 68 2.66 -2.83 -9.87
CA THR A 68 1.20 -2.78 -9.74
C THR A 68 0.81 -1.54 -8.95
N LEU A 69 -0.05 -0.72 -9.54
CA LEU A 69 -0.60 0.50 -8.95
C LEU A 69 0.48 1.49 -8.48
N VAL A 70 1.51 1.72 -9.29
CA VAL A 70 2.55 2.71 -8.97
C VAL A 70 1.95 4.12 -8.97
N LYS A 71 2.06 4.77 -7.83
CA LYS A 71 1.74 6.19 -7.66
C LYS A 71 2.86 7.06 -8.22
N ASN A 72 4.09 6.79 -7.80
CA ASN A 72 5.25 7.55 -8.25
C ASN A 72 6.54 6.73 -8.07
N VAL A 73 7.46 6.82 -9.03
CA VAL A 73 8.82 6.31 -8.88
C VAL A 73 9.68 7.43 -8.27
N ARG A 74 10.29 7.16 -7.11
CA ARG A 74 11.17 8.10 -6.42
C ARG A 74 12.52 8.18 -7.12
N PHE A 75 13.14 7.02 -7.36
CA PHE A 75 14.37 6.91 -8.14
C PHE A 75 14.55 5.49 -8.69
N ILE A 76 15.37 5.39 -9.73
CA ILE A 76 15.97 4.15 -10.22
C ILE A 76 17.46 4.44 -10.42
N ASN A 77 18.34 3.65 -9.82
CA ASN A 77 19.78 3.76 -10.00
C ASN A 77 20.32 2.45 -10.58
N LEU A 78 21.17 2.54 -11.60
CA LEU A 78 22.01 1.41 -12.02
C LEU A 78 23.21 1.31 -11.09
N ILE A 79 23.66 0.09 -10.81
CA ILE A 79 24.82 -0.20 -9.99
C ILE A 79 25.94 -0.65 -10.93
N SER A 80 27.00 0.14 -10.99
CA SER A 80 28.19 -0.23 -11.77
C SER A 80 28.97 -1.37 -11.10
N ASN A 81 29.88 -2.01 -11.84
CA ASN A 81 30.77 -3.05 -11.31
C ASN A 81 31.63 -2.59 -10.12
N ALA A 82 31.86 -1.28 -9.96
CA ALA A 82 32.58 -0.71 -8.83
C ALA A 82 31.66 -0.33 -7.64
N GLY A 83 30.39 -0.74 -7.67
CA GLY A 83 29.38 -0.41 -6.65
C GLY A 83 28.84 1.02 -6.72
N ARG A 84 29.27 1.83 -7.69
CA ARG A 84 28.75 3.20 -7.86
C ARG A 84 27.32 3.19 -8.39
N ARG A 85 26.44 3.94 -7.72
CA ARG A 85 25.06 4.25 -8.14
C ARG A 85 25.04 5.30 -9.25
N ILE A 86 24.36 5.00 -10.34
CA ILE A 86 24.20 5.85 -11.52
C ILE A 86 22.70 6.11 -11.68
N PRO A 87 22.19 7.31 -11.35
CA PRO A 87 20.77 7.59 -11.39
C PRO A 87 20.24 7.67 -12.83
N LEU A 88 19.10 7.03 -13.07
CA LEU A 88 18.32 7.21 -14.30
C LEU A 88 17.46 8.46 -14.20
N ARG A 89 17.41 9.24 -15.27
CA ARG A 89 16.59 10.45 -15.34
C ARG A 89 15.15 10.10 -15.71
N LYS A 90 14.17 10.61 -14.96
CA LYS A 90 12.75 10.54 -15.37
C LYS A 90 12.53 11.43 -16.59
N THR A 91 11.96 10.88 -17.66
CA THR A 91 11.61 11.60 -18.90
C THR A 91 10.15 11.36 -19.27
N GLN A 92 9.68 12.03 -20.33
CA GLN A 92 8.39 11.76 -20.98
C GLN A 92 8.62 10.92 -22.23
N ALA A 93 7.61 10.13 -22.62
CA ALA A 93 7.66 9.27 -23.80
C ALA A 93 8.02 10.07 -25.07
N ASP A 94 7.40 11.25 -25.25
CA ASP A 94 7.56 12.09 -26.44
C ASP A 94 8.98 12.68 -26.59
N ASN A 95 9.76 12.70 -25.50
CA ASN A 95 11.15 13.16 -25.52
C ASN A 95 12.15 12.07 -25.95
N VAL A 96 11.67 10.84 -26.17
CA VAL A 96 12.50 9.70 -26.59
C VAL A 96 12.44 9.59 -28.11
N ILE A 97 13.49 10.09 -28.77
CA ILE A 97 13.56 10.16 -30.24
C ILE A 97 13.69 8.75 -30.86
N SER A 98 14.46 7.88 -30.22
CA SER A 98 14.71 6.51 -30.67
C SER A 98 15.19 5.65 -29.52
N ILE A 99 14.80 4.37 -29.52
CA ILE A 99 15.26 3.39 -28.54
C ILE A 99 16.26 2.47 -29.25
N ILE A 100 17.50 2.48 -28.79
CA ILE A 100 18.61 1.68 -29.33
C ILE A 100 19.19 0.78 -28.22
N SER A 101 19.98 -0.23 -28.59
CA SER A 101 20.68 -1.05 -27.61
C SER A 101 21.81 -0.28 -26.92
N GLY A 102 21.91 -0.41 -25.61
CA GLY A 102 22.95 0.23 -24.80
C GLY A 102 22.57 0.32 -23.32
N ARG A 103 23.41 1.01 -22.54
CA ARG A 103 23.12 1.33 -21.14
C ARG A 103 21.99 2.38 -21.05
N PRO A 104 20.88 2.08 -20.36
CA PRO A 104 19.83 3.08 -20.12
C PRO A 104 20.34 4.29 -19.35
N GLY A 105 19.86 5.48 -19.71
CA GLY A 105 20.14 6.74 -19.03
C GLY A 105 18.87 7.43 -18.50
N ALA A 106 17.70 7.03 -19.00
CA ALA A 106 16.42 7.59 -18.63
C ALA A 106 15.31 6.54 -18.61
N PHE A 107 14.23 6.89 -17.91
CA PHE A 107 13.03 6.06 -17.83
C PHE A 107 11.77 6.92 -17.90
N TRP A 108 10.65 6.32 -18.30
CA TRP A 108 9.33 6.93 -18.20
C TRP A 108 8.28 5.90 -17.80
N MET A 109 7.16 6.38 -17.27
CA MET A 109 5.99 5.55 -17.01
C MET A 109 5.13 5.50 -18.27
N LYS A 110 4.82 4.30 -18.79
CA LYS A 110 3.83 4.16 -19.89
C LYS A 110 2.40 4.16 -19.33
N ASP A 111 2.22 3.58 -18.16
CA ASP A 111 0.98 3.48 -17.38
C ASP A 111 1.36 3.40 -15.88
N LYS A 112 0.44 2.94 -15.02
CA LYS A 112 0.71 2.78 -13.57
C LYS A 112 1.52 1.54 -13.23
N ASP A 113 1.82 0.67 -14.19
CA ASP A 113 2.32 -0.68 -13.94
C ASP A 113 3.64 -0.95 -14.70
N THR A 114 3.93 -0.13 -15.70
CA THR A 114 5.03 -0.33 -16.63
C THR A 114 6.01 0.85 -16.63
N VAL A 115 7.25 0.56 -16.23
CA VAL A 115 8.38 1.47 -16.41
C VAL A 115 9.13 1.09 -17.69
N LYS A 116 9.27 2.06 -18.59
CA LYS A 116 10.01 1.96 -19.83
C LYS A 116 11.37 2.63 -19.71
N LEU A 117 12.35 2.08 -20.41
CA LEU A 117 13.73 2.55 -20.49
C LEU A 117 14.00 3.17 -21.86
N ASP A 118 14.88 4.17 -21.91
CA ASP A 118 15.30 4.87 -23.14
C ASP A 118 16.23 4.05 -24.04
N ALA A 119 16.68 2.89 -23.56
CA ALA A 119 17.49 1.94 -24.30
C ALA A 119 17.05 0.49 -24.05
N PHE A 120 17.34 -0.37 -25.01
CA PHE A 120 17.34 -1.81 -24.82
C PHE A 120 18.63 -2.20 -24.08
N PRO A 121 18.57 -2.76 -22.85
CA PRO A 121 19.78 -3.11 -22.11
C PRO A 121 20.64 -4.09 -22.89
N ASP A 122 21.88 -3.71 -23.15
CA ASP A 122 22.91 -4.55 -23.78
C ASP A 122 23.63 -5.47 -22.79
N PHE A 123 23.50 -5.17 -21.50
CA PHE A 123 24.08 -5.91 -20.39
C PHE A 123 23.10 -6.00 -19.21
N ALA A 124 23.28 -7.01 -18.36
CA ALA A 124 22.46 -7.21 -17.17
C ALA A 124 22.93 -6.26 -16.07
N TYR A 125 22.54 -5.00 -16.16
CA TYR A 125 22.89 -3.99 -15.17
C TYR A 125 22.10 -4.25 -13.87
N PRO A 126 22.77 -4.45 -12.71
CA PRO A 126 22.07 -4.43 -11.45
C PRO A 126 21.48 -3.05 -11.21
N TYR A 127 20.31 -2.99 -10.60
CA TYR A 127 19.62 -1.74 -10.31
C TYR A 127 18.94 -1.78 -8.95
N GLU A 128 18.81 -0.60 -8.35
CA GLU A 128 17.98 -0.35 -7.18
C GLU A 128 16.87 0.63 -7.57
N MET A 129 15.67 0.40 -7.06
CA MET A 129 14.51 1.24 -7.33
C MET A 129 13.72 1.45 -6.04
N VAL A 130 13.28 2.68 -5.84
CA VAL A 130 12.29 3.01 -4.81
C VAL A 130 11.10 3.66 -5.48
N TYR A 131 9.92 3.13 -5.21
CA TYR A 131 8.66 3.68 -5.71
C TYR A 131 7.59 3.65 -4.62
N PHE A 132 6.55 4.44 -4.83
CA PHE A 132 5.35 4.46 -4.01
C PHE A 132 4.22 3.80 -4.80
N LYS A 133 3.50 2.87 -4.17
CA LYS A 133 2.31 2.24 -4.73
C LYS A 133 1.06 2.64 -3.95
N TYR A 134 -0.08 2.68 -4.62
CA TYR A 134 -1.37 2.74 -3.95
C TYR A 134 -1.61 1.46 -3.16
N SER A 135 -2.38 1.56 -2.09
CA SER A 135 -2.89 0.37 -1.40
C SER A 135 -3.80 -0.44 -2.35
N ALA A 136 -3.65 -1.77 -2.32
CA ALA A 136 -4.52 -2.67 -3.08
C ALA A 136 -5.76 -2.93 -2.23
N ARG A 137 -6.96 -2.68 -2.78
CA ARG A 137 -8.22 -2.86 -2.05
C ARG A 137 -8.32 -4.28 -1.47
N PRO A 138 -8.62 -4.47 -0.18
CA PRO A 138 -9.34 -5.66 0.21
C PRO A 138 -10.72 -5.63 -0.45
N LEU A 139 -11.11 -6.72 -1.10
CA LEU A 139 -12.49 -6.88 -1.56
C LEU A 139 -13.39 -6.81 -0.32
N VAL A 140 -14.28 -5.81 -0.28
CA VAL A 140 -15.17 -5.44 0.83
C VAL A 140 -15.97 -6.62 1.41
N ASN A 141 -16.03 -7.75 0.72
CA ASN A 141 -16.81 -8.93 1.07
C ASN A 141 -16.01 -10.11 1.63
N SER A 142 -14.68 -10.03 1.73
CA SER A 142 -13.91 -11.04 2.43
C SER A 142 -13.36 -10.47 3.73
N LEU A 143 -13.84 -10.98 4.85
CA LEU A 143 -13.14 -11.00 6.14
C LEU A 143 -11.80 -11.76 6.08
N ALA A 144 -11.27 -12.03 4.87
CA ALA A 144 -9.94 -12.52 4.62
C ALA A 144 -8.93 -11.40 4.90
N TRP A 145 -8.75 -11.17 6.20
CA TRP A 145 -7.52 -10.80 6.88
C TRP A 145 -6.88 -9.46 6.50
N LEU A 146 -7.21 -8.48 7.36
CA LEU A 146 -6.53 -7.20 7.60
C LEU A 146 -5.00 -7.35 7.57
N THR A 147 -4.37 -6.86 6.52
CA THR A 147 -2.91 -6.96 6.31
C THR A 147 -2.27 -5.65 5.88
N ILE A 148 -3.01 -4.54 5.75
CA ILE A 148 -2.49 -3.31 5.14
C ILE A 148 -2.71 -2.09 6.05
N ALA A 149 -1.76 -1.16 6.04
CA ALA A 149 -1.83 0.13 6.74
C ALA A 149 -3.07 0.98 6.38
N GLU A 150 -3.66 0.77 5.20
CA GLU A 150 -4.92 1.39 4.77
C GLU A 150 -6.08 1.01 5.70
N ASP A 151 -6.20 -0.27 6.07
CA ASP A 151 -7.28 -0.75 6.94
C ASP A 151 -7.20 -0.11 8.33
N LEU A 152 -5.99 0.07 8.85
CA LEU A 152 -5.76 0.78 10.11
C LEU A 152 -6.16 2.26 9.99
N LEU A 153 -5.84 2.92 8.87
CA LEU A 153 -6.23 4.32 8.64
C LEU A 153 -7.75 4.48 8.50
N ILE A 154 -8.42 3.56 7.80
CA ILE A 154 -9.88 3.50 7.70
C ILE A 154 -10.48 3.26 9.08
N ALA A 155 -9.99 2.28 9.83
CA ALA A 155 -10.47 1.95 11.17
C ALA A 155 -10.28 3.12 12.14
N GLN A 156 -9.11 3.76 12.16
CA GLN A 156 -8.85 4.94 12.98
C GLN A 156 -9.76 6.12 12.58
N THR A 157 -10.02 6.30 11.29
CA THR A 157 -10.96 7.32 10.80
C THR A 157 -12.36 7.06 11.33
N ILE A 158 -12.86 5.84 11.18
CA ILE A 158 -14.22 5.47 11.61
C ILE A 158 -14.35 5.57 13.13
N LEU A 159 -13.33 5.19 13.89
CA LEU A 159 -13.32 5.36 15.34
C LEU A 159 -13.31 6.83 15.77
N LYS A 160 -12.62 7.71 15.04
CA LYS A 160 -12.71 9.16 15.26
C LYS A 160 -14.11 9.72 14.98
N MET A 161 -14.91 9.01 14.19
CA MET A 161 -16.33 9.30 13.96
C MET A 161 -17.25 8.64 14.99
N GLY A 162 -16.73 7.89 15.96
CA GLY A 162 -17.50 7.23 17.02
C GLY A 162 -18.61 8.09 17.65
N PRO A 163 -18.36 9.36 18.03
CA PRO A 163 -19.37 10.22 18.62
C PRO A 163 -20.58 10.55 17.72
N ILE A 164 -20.47 10.32 16.40
CA ILE A 164 -21.51 10.63 15.41
C ILE A 164 -22.09 9.39 14.73
N LEU A 165 -21.57 8.20 15.03
CA LEU A 165 -22.14 6.93 14.59
C LEU A 165 -23.39 6.62 15.43
N ARG A 166 -24.46 6.10 14.79
CA ARG A 166 -25.69 5.68 15.48
C ARG A 166 -25.64 4.21 15.86
N ASN A 167 -24.80 3.44 15.17
CA ASN A 167 -24.62 2.01 15.37
C ASN A 167 -23.37 1.70 16.20
N ASP A 168 -23.56 1.50 17.51
CA ASP A 168 -22.47 1.16 18.44
C ASP A 168 -21.77 -0.17 18.10
N LYS A 169 -22.51 -1.14 17.51
CA LYS A 169 -21.93 -2.42 17.10
C LYS A 169 -20.95 -2.25 15.95
N LEU A 170 -21.17 -1.26 15.07
CA LEU A 170 -20.23 -0.92 14.00
C LEU A 170 -18.94 -0.36 14.60
N ALA A 171 -19.05 0.57 15.56
CA ALA A 171 -17.89 1.14 16.25
C ALA A 171 -17.07 0.07 16.98
N GLN A 172 -17.73 -0.87 17.68
CA GLN A 172 -17.06 -1.98 18.37
C GLN A 172 -16.31 -2.91 17.40
N ARG A 173 -16.89 -3.21 16.22
CA ARG A 173 -16.20 -4.01 15.19
C ARG A 173 -14.91 -3.34 14.73
N TRP A 174 -14.93 -2.03 14.45
CA TRP A 174 -13.73 -1.30 14.03
C TRP A 174 -12.71 -1.10 15.15
N ALA A 175 -13.14 -1.04 16.41
CA ALA A 175 -12.23 -1.05 17.55
C ALA A 175 -11.42 -2.35 17.63
N GLN A 176 -12.07 -3.49 17.36
CA GLN A 176 -11.40 -4.80 17.29
C GLN A 176 -10.43 -4.88 16.11
N VAL A 177 -10.72 -4.20 15.00
CA VAL A 177 -9.78 -4.06 13.87
C VAL A 177 -8.52 -3.34 14.33
N VAL A 178 -8.64 -2.16 14.95
CA VAL A 178 -7.47 -1.40 15.43
C VAL A 178 -6.66 -2.20 16.45
N SER A 179 -7.33 -2.83 17.43
CA SER A 179 -6.62 -3.56 18.49
C SER A 179 -5.86 -4.77 17.98
N LYS A 180 -6.25 -5.34 16.83
CA LYS A 180 -5.59 -6.50 16.21
C LYS A 180 -4.56 -6.11 15.15
N THR A 181 -4.84 -5.09 14.34
CA THR A 181 -3.98 -4.69 13.21
C THR A 181 -2.81 -3.81 13.66
N LEU A 182 -2.98 -2.98 14.70
CA LEU A 182 -1.90 -2.10 15.18
C LEU A 182 -0.70 -2.89 15.73
N PRO A 183 -0.87 -3.92 16.60
CA PRO A 183 0.26 -4.73 17.06
C PRO A 183 0.97 -5.47 15.91
N ALA A 184 0.21 -6.05 14.97
CA ALA A 184 0.79 -6.78 13.83
C ALA A 184 1.63 -5.87 12.92
N LEU A 185 1.21 -4.63 12.70
CA LEU A 185 1.99 -3.64 11.95
C LEU A 185 3.27 -3.22 12.68
N LEU A 186 3.18 -3.04 14.00
CA LEU A 186 4.34 -2.70 14.83
C LEU A 186 5.35 -3.85 14.87
N GLU A 187 4.87 -5.10 14.96
CA GLU A 187 5.72 -6.30 14.92
C GLU A 187 6.40 -6.47 13.54
N ALA A 188 5.67 -6.25 12.44
CA ALA A 188 6.26 -6.25 11.10
C ALA A 188 7.31 -5.14 10.90
N GLU A 189 7.12 -3.97 11.49
CA GLU A 189 8.11 -2.88 11.47
C GLU A 189 9.37 -3.26 12.27
N VAL A 190 9.21 -3.91 13.43
CA VAL A 190 10.34 -4.41 14.23
C VAL A 190 11.09 -5.50 13.47
N VAL A 191 10.42 -6.48 12.87
CA VAL A 191 11.08 -7.56 12.10
C VAL A 191 11.87 -7.00 10.90
N SER A 192 11.34 -5.98 10.21
CA SER A 192 12.05 -5.30 9.12
C SER A 192 13.33 -4.59 9.57
N ASP A 193 13.44 -4.17 10.84
CA ASP A 193 14.65 -3.56 11.40
C ASP A 193 15.66 -4.63 11.88
N TYR A 194 15.24 -5.89 12.01
CA TYR A 194 16.02 -7.01 12.56
C TYR A 194 16.34 -8.13 11.55
N ASP A 195 16.00 -8.00 10.26
CA ASP A 195 16.25 -8.96 9.17
C ASP A 195 17.75 -9.09 8.78
N GLY A 196 18.60 -9.25 9.80
CA GLY A 196 19.93 -9.86 9.73
C GLY A 196 20.04 -11.18 10.50
N GLU A 197 19.05 -11.58 11.32
CA GLU A 197 19.10 -12.86 12.04
C GLU A 197 17.76 -13.60 11.99
N GLU A 198 17.83 -14.91 11.70
CA GLU A 198 16.76 -15.85 11.37
C GLU A 198 15.42 -15.63 12.11
N SER A 199 14.39 -15.27 11.33
CA SER A 199 12.99 -15.28 11.77
C SER A 199 12.51 -16.71 12.04
N ILE A 200 12.27 -17.03 13.31
CA ILE A 200 11.58 -18.26 13.73
C ILE A 200 10.09 -18.07 13.43
N MET A 201 9.61 -18.73 12.38
CA MET A 201 8.18 -18.92 12.13
C MET A 201 7.54 -19.69 13.29
N ILE A 202 6.75 -19.02 14.14
CA ILE A 202 5.90 -19.68 15.12
C ILE A 202 4.60 -20.12 14.44
N PRO A 203 4.24 -21.42 14.45
CA PRO A 203 2.97 -21.87 13.89
C PRO A 203 1.81 -21.37 14.77
N PHE A 204 0.81 -20.79 14.12
CA PHE A 204 -0.41 -20.30 14.75
C PHE A 204 -1.34 -21.48 15.09
N THR A 205 -1.40 -21.89 16.36
CA THR A 205 -2.40 -22.84 16.85
C THR A 205 -3.64 -22.05 17.29
N GLN A 206 -4.75 -22.21 16.58
CA GLN A 206 -6.06 -21.74 17.04
C GLN A 206 -6.59 -22.70 18.10
N GLU A 207 -6.64 -22.28 19.36
CA GLU A 207 -7.65 -22.79 20.28
C GLU A 207 -8.88 -21.90 20.14
N VAL A 208 -9.92 -22.44 19.50
CA VAL A 208 -11.27 -21.87 19.55
C VAL A 208 -11.90 -22.46 20.81
N GLU A 209 -12.02 -21.66 21.87
CA GLU A 209 -12.94 -21.99 22.96
C GLU A 209 -14.37 -21.90 22.43
N GLU A 210 -14.96 -23.05 22.12
CA GLU A 210 -16.41 -23.18 21.93
C GLU A 210 -17.09 -23.01 23.29
N ASP A 211 -17.68 -21.84 23.49
CA ASP A 211 -18.55 -21.52 24.62
C ASP A 211 -19.83 -22.38 24.52
N ALA A 212 -19.82 -23.53 25.20
CA ALA A 212 -20.94 -24.45 25.29
C ALA A 212 -22.02 -23.90 26.23
N GLY A 213 -22.82 -22.95 25.72
CA GLY A 213 -24.07 -22.53 26.35
C GLY A 213 -25.15 -23.61 26.21
N GLN A 214 -25.15 -24.61 27.09
CA GLN A 214 -26.30 -25.52 27.25
C GLN A 214 -27.48 -24.77 27.87
N SER A 215 -28.55 -24.65 27.09
CA SER A 215 -29.87 -24.18 27.51
C SER A 215 -30.44 -25.08 28.61
N ALA A 216 -30.77 -24.49 29.76
CA ALA A 216 -31.67 -25.08 30.73
C ALA A 216 -33.11 -24.97 30.19
N VAL A 217 -33.74 -26.11 29.93
CA VAL A 217 -35.18 -26.22 29.70
C VAL A 217 -35.85 -26.25 31.07
N PHE A 218 -36.72 -25.27 31.33
CA PHE A 218 -37.73 -25.33 32.38
C PHE A 218 -39.11 -25.44 31.71
N GLU A 219 -39.93 -26.26 32.37
CA GLU A 219 -41.32 -26.68 32.09
C GLU A 219 -41.53 -27.82 31.08
#